data_AF-A0A2D4I9P2-F1
#
_entry.id   AF-A0A2D4I9P2-F1
#
_cell.length_a   1.000
_cell.length_b   1.000
_cell.length_c   1.000
_cell.angle_alpha   90.00
_cell.angle_beta   90.00
_cell.angle_gamma   90.00
#
_symmetry.space_group_name_H-M   'P 1'
#
loop_
_entity.id
_entity.type
_entity.pdbx_description
1 polymer ?
#
loop_
_entity_poly.entity_id
_entity_poly.type
_entity_poly.pdbx_seq_one_letter_code
_entity_poly.pdbx_strand_id
1 'polypeptide(L)'
;FSPASWLIRATLSEAEDFETAVYMLAKIPIIADVYYIIGGTTSKQGAVITRKRTGPVDVWPLDPLYGAWYRVETNYDHWNNPPPYDDRRTPAIKALNETGQEYINLNTLYKVFSVKPVLNKLTIYTTLMSNADPDKYQTFIRTPE
;
A
#
# COMPACT_ATOMS: atom_id res chain seq x y z
N PHE A 1 10.12 3.04 -21.47
CA PHE A 1 9.49 3.44 -20.20
C PHE A 1 8.02 3.08 -20.25
N SER A 2 7.47 2.43 -19.22
CA SER A 2 6.07 1.99 -19.13
C SER A 2 5.22 2.99 -18.33
N PRO A 3 3.93 3.20 -18.64
CA PRO A 3 3.00 3.81 -17.69
C PRO A 3 2.99 3.06 -16.36
N ALA A 4 2.96 3.78 -15.23
CA ALA A 4 3.07 3.14 -13.92
C ALA A 4 1.94 2.11 -13.66
N SER A 5 0.72 2.40 -14.09
CA SER A 5 -0.42 1.48 -14.01
C SER A 5 -0.32 0.30 -14.98
N TRP A 6 0.29 0.48 -16.16
CA TRP A 6 0.52 -0.60 -17.10
C TRP A 6 1.52 -1.62 -16.55
N LEU A 7 2.56 -1.16 -15.87
CA LEU A 7 3.49 -2.05 -15.18
C LEU A 7 2.83 -2.87 -14.06
N ILE A 8 1.87 -2.28 -13.32
CA ILE A 8 1.06 -3.05 -12.35
C ILE A 8 0.32 -4.19 -13.06
N ARG A 9 -0.39 -3.88 -14.15
CA ARG A 9 -1.13 -4.90 -14.93
C ARG A 9 -0.21 -6.01 -15.45
N ALA A 10 0.93 -5.64 -16.04
CA ALA A 10 1.89 -6.62 -16.56
C ALA A 10 2.42 -7.51 -15.43
N THR A 11 2.76 -6.91 -14.28
CA THR A 11 3.22 -7.65 -13.10
C THR A 11 2.16 -8.65 -12.60
N LEU A 12 0.90 -8.23 -12.48
CA LEU A 12 -0.19 -9.11 -12.07
C LEU A 12 -0.46 -10.25 -13.07
N SER A 13 -0.07 -10.08 -14.34
CA SER A 13 -0.29 -11.07 -15.40
C SER A 13 0.89 -12.02 -15.61
N GLU A 14 2.11 -11.59 -15.29
CA GLU A 14 3.34 -12.27 -15.69
C GLU A 14 4.20 -12.73 -14.50
N ALA A 15 4.10 -12.08 -13.33
CA ALA A 15 4.86 -12.49 -12.17
C ALA A 15 4.25 -13.75 -11.53
N GLU A 16 5.06 -14.79 -11.36
CA GLU A 16 4.63 -16.07 -10.78
C GLU A 16 4.63 -16.06 -9.25
N ASP A 17 5.42 -15.16 -8.64
CA ASP A 17 5.56 -15.04 -7.19
C ASP A 17 5.79 -13.59 -6.73
N PHE A 18 5.79 -13.40 -5.41
CA PHE A 18 5.95 -12.09 -4.77
C PHE A 18 7.32 -11.48 -5.08
N GLU A 19 8.38 -12.28 -5.09
CA GLU A 19 9.76 -11.85 -5.29
C GLU A 19 9.96 -11.34 -6.73
N THR A 20 9.42 -12.04 -7.72
CA THR A 20 9.38 -11.65 -9.13
C THR A 20 8.55 -10.38 -9.29
N ALA A 21 7.40 -10.28 -8.64
CA ALA A 21 6.56 -9.10 -8.69
C ALA A 21 7.27 -7.86 -8.10
N VAL A 22 7.95 -8.01 -6.95
CA VAL A 22 8.79 -6.97 -6.36
C VAL A 22 9.91 -6.56 -7.32
N TYR A 23 10.59 -7.52 -7.94
CA TYR A 23 11.66 -7.23 -8.89
C TYR A 23 11.15 -6.43 -10.10
N MET A 24 10.05 -6.86 -10.71
CA MET A 24 9.42 -6.17 -11.85
C MET A 24 9.03 -4.73 -11.47
N LEU A 25 8.30 -4.57 -10.36
CA LEU A 25 7.85 -3.28 -9.86
C LEU A 25 8.99 -2.40 -9.35
N ALA A 26 10.15 -2.95 -8.99
CA ALA A 26 11.32 -2.17 -8.56
C ALA A 26 12.19 -1.72 -9.73
N LYS A 27 12.39 -2.58 -10.74
CA LYS A 27 13.48 -2.42 -11.72
C LYS A 27 13.03 -1.99 -13.11
N ILE A 28 11.80 -2.31 -13.54
CA ILE A 28 11.35 -1.97 -14.89
C ILE A 28 11.15 -0.45 -15.02
N PRO A 29 11.74 0.24 -16.02
CA PRO A 29 11.62 1.69 -16.15
C PRO A 29 10.19 2.18 -16.41
N ILE A 30 9.79 3.24 -15.71
CA ILE A 30 8.45 3.85 -15.77
C ILE A 30 8.51 5.33 -16.16
N ILE A 31 7.42 5.87 -16.71
CA ILE A 31 7.40 7.26 -17.23
C ILE A 31 7.32 8.33 -16.14
N ALA A 32 6.86 7.99 -14.94
CA ALA A 32 6.67 8.90 -13.81
C ALA A 32 6.99 8.20 -12.48
N ASP A 33 7.33 8.97 -11.46
CA ASP A 33 7.61 8.47 -10.11
C ASP A 33 6.31 7.96 -9.46
N VAL A 34 6.42 6.94 -8.59
CA VAL A 34 5.25 6.28 -7.97
C VAL A 34 5.65 5.55 -6.69
N TYR A 35 4.67 5.28 -5.83
CA TYR A 35 4.81 4.30 -4.75
C TYR A 35 4.05 3.03 -5.12
N TYR A 36 4.74 1.89 -5.18
CA TYR A 36 4.07 0.59 -5.31
C TYR A 36 3.98 -0.08 -3.95
N ILE A 37 2.77 -0.46 -3.55
CA ILE A 37 2.52 -1.21 -2.32
C ILE A 37 2.15 -2.62 -2.73
N ILE A 38 2.89 -3.61 -2.23
CA ILE A 38 2.74 -5.00 -2.61
C ILE A 38 2.66 -5.88 -1.36
N GLY A 39 1.76 -6.86 -1.37
CA GLY A 39 1.66 -7.93 -0.38
C GLY A 39 1.80 -9.28 -1.06
N GLY A 40 2.29 -10.29 -0.34
CA GLY A 40 2.32 -11.68 -0.79
C GLY A 40 1.32 -12.55 -0.04
N THR A 41 1.60 -13.85 0.05
CA THR A 41 0.74 -14.85 0.71
C THR A 41 1.34 -15.40 1.99
N THR A 42 2.62 -15.14 2.24
CA THR A 42 3.35 -15.67 3.40
C THR A 42 3.81 -14.56 4.35
N SER A 43 4.22 -14.96 5.56
CA SER A 43 4.69 -14.01 6.58
C SER A 43 5.84 -13.15 6.05
N LYS A 44 5.83 -11.86 6.40
CA LYS A 44 6.80 -10.83 5.99
C LYS A 44 6.77 -10.43 4.50
N GLN A 45 5.98 -11.09 3.65
CA GLN A 45 5.79 -10.64 2.26
C GLN A 45 4.85 -9.43 2.22
N GLY A 46 5.42 -8.26 2.45
CA GLY A 46 4.78 -6.98 2.24
C GLY A 46 5.82 -5.89 2.16
N ALA A 47 5.68 -4.95 1.22
CA ALA A 47 6.64 -3.86 1.04
C ALA A 47 6.00 -2.62 0.41
N VAL A 48 6.61 -1.47 0.67
CA VAL A 48 6.41 -0.24 -0.09
C VAL A 48 7.67 0.01 -0.93
N ILE A 49 7.51 0.20 -2.23
CA ILE A 49 8.60 0.49 -3.17
C ILE A 49 8.46 1.95 -3.59
N THR A 50 9.40 2.81 -3.18
CA THR A 50 9.46 4.19 -3.65
C THR A 50 10.22 4.23 -4.96
N ARG A 51 9.56 4.60 -6.05
CA ARG A 51 10.11 4.53 -7.41
C ARG A 51 10.39 5.89 -8.00
N LYS A 52 11.59 6.00 -8.58
CA LYS A 52 11.87 6.93 -9.67
C LYS A 52 11.70 6.25 -11.03
N ARG A 53 11.63 7.05 -12.07
CA ARG A 53 11.56 6.60 -13.49
C ARG A 53 12.50 5.45 -13.85
N THR A 54 13.75 5.47 -13.36
CA THR A 54 14.79 4.51 -13.74
C THR A 54 15.02 3.37 -12.74
N GLY A 55 14.40 3.40 -11.56
CA GLY A 55 14.62 2.37 -10.55
C GLY A 55 14.08 2.72 -9.16
N PRO A 56 14.37 1.90 -8.16
CA PRO A 56 13.90 2.14 -6.79
C PRO A 56 14.81 3.18 -6.12
N VAL A 57 14.18 4.11 -5.40
CA VAL A 57 14.84 4.96 -4.42
C VAL A 57 14.97 4.22 -3.10
N ASP A 58 13.93 3.48 -2.72
CA ASP A 58 13.87 2.71 -1.49
C ASP A 58 12.90 1.52 -1.62
N VAL A 59 13.16 0.47 -0.85
CA VAL A 59 12.26 -0.67 -0.67
C VAL A 59 12.08 -0.86 0.83
N TRP A 60 10.87 -0.64 1.33
CA TRP A 60 10.51 -0.65 2.74
C TRP A 60 9.69 -1.91 3.08
N PRO A 61 10.33 -3.04 3.41
CA PRO A 61 9.64 -4.29 3.70
C PRO A 61 8.95 -4.24 5.07
N LEU A 62 7.96 -5.11 5.31
CA LEU A 62 7.48 -5.40 6.66
C LEU A 62 8.63 -5.93 7.53
N ASP A 63 8.58 -5.59 8.82
CA ASP A 63 9.52 -6.15 9.78
C ASP A 63 8.84 -6.46 11.12
N PRO A 64 8.00 -7.52 11.17
CA PRO A 64 7.20 -7.84 12.35
C PRO A 64 8.04 -8.17 13.59
N LEU A 65 9.29 -8.62 13.42
CA LEU A 65 10.18 -8.94 14.55
C LEU A 65 10.54 -7.70 15.37
N TYR A 66 10.57 -6.53 14.73
CA TYR A 66 10.84 -5.24 15.38
C TYR A 66 9.56 -4.38 15.49
N GLY A 67 8.39 -5.03 15.49
CA GLY A 67 7.09 -4.37 15.70
C GLY A 67 6.53 -3.66 14.46
N ALA A 68 7.21 -3.68 13.31
CA ALA A 68 6.73 -3.09 12.08
C ALA A 68 5.84 -4.07 11.28
N TRP A 69 4.70 -4.43 11.88
CA TRP A 69 3.73 -5.39 11.32
C TRP A 69 2.79 -4.80 10.24
N TYR A 70 2.87 -3.49 9.99
CA TYR A 70 2.21 -2.82 8.87
C TYR A 70 3.14 -1.77 8.23
N ARG A 71 2.80 -1.36 7.00
CA ARG A 71 3.35 -0.16 6.35
C ARG A 71 2.19 0.75 5.92
N VAL A 72 2.38 2.06 6.07
CA VAL A 72 1.42 3.08 5.64
C VAL A 72 2.12 3.99 4.64
N GLU A 73 1.65 3.95 3.40
CA GLU A 73 2.05 4.90 2.36
C GLU A 73 0.84 5.73 1.94
N THR A 74 1.07 7.02 1.70
CA THR A 74 0.07 7.95 1.18
C THR A 74 0.60 8.54 -0.13
N ASN A 75 1.26 9.71 -0.08
CA ASN A 75 1.75 10.42 -1.26
C ASN A 75 3.06 11.18 -1.02
N TYR A 76 3.85 10.79 -0.02
CA TYR A 76 5.11 11.45 0.32
C TYR A 76 6.08 10.40 0.86
N ASP A 77 7.38 10.63 0.73
CA ASP A 77 8.36 9.63 1.16
C ASP A 77 8.23 9.31 2.66
N HIS A 78 8.40 8.04 3.02
CA HIS A 78 8.18 7.59 4.40
C HIS A 78 9.22 8.10 5.40
N TRP A 79 10.43 8.39 4.93
CA TRP A 79 11.51 9.00 5.73
C TRP A 79 11.36 10.51 5.92
N ASN A 80 10.34 11.13 5.31
CA ASN A 80 10.02 12.55 5.48
C ASN A 80 8.77 12.73 6.35
N ASN A 81 8.69 13.88 7.02
CA ASN A 81 7.48 14.27 7.73
C ASN A 81 6.33 14.52 6.73
N PRO A 82 5.08 14.18 7.11
CA PRO A 82 3.91 14.63 6.36
C PRO A 82 3.90 16.15 6.17
N PRO A 83 3.48 16.66 5.00
CA PRO A 83 3.24 18.09 4.85
C PRO A 83 2.11 18.53 5.80
N PRO A 84 2.22 19.70 6.50
CA PRO A 84 1.25 20.11 7.50
C PRO A 84 -0.21 20.24 7.01
N TYR A 85 -0.40 20.43 5.70
CA TYR A 85 -1.70 20.55 5.06
C TYR A 85 -2.29 19.22 4.56
N ASP A 86 -1.54 18.11 4.58
CA ASP A 86 -2.00 16.77 4.18
C ASP A 86 -1.31 15.67 5.01
N ASP A 87 -1.69 15.56 6.29
CA ASP A 87 -1.28 14.45 7.15
C ASP A 87 -2.37 13.39 7.30
N ARG A 88 -2.45 12.51 6.30
CA ARG A 88 -3.25 11.27 6.36
C ARG A 88 -2.49 10.09 6.96
N ARG A 89 -1.16 10.13 6.98
CA ARG A 89 -0.32 9.04 7.50
C ARG A 89 -0.48 8.89 9.01
N THR A 90 -0.38 9.99 9.76
CA THR A 90 -0.46 9.94 11.23
C THR A 90 -1.80 9.37 11.73
N PRO A 91 -2.96 9.79 11.20
CA PRO A 91 -4.26 9.23 11.58
C PRO A 91 -4.42 7.75 11.20
N ALA A 92 -3.90 7.32 10.04
CA ALA A 92 -3.91 5.91 9.64
C ALA A 92 -3.05 5.04 10.57
N ILE A 93 -1.84 5.50 10.90
CA ILE A 93 -0.94 4.85 11.87
C ILE A 93 -1.61 4.74 13.24
N LYS A 94 -2.22 5.84 13.72
CA LYS A 94 -2.96 5.83 14.99
C LYS A 94 -4.07 4.79 14.99
N ALA A 95 -4.90 4.76 13.94
CA ALA A 95 -6.01 3.81 13.83
C ALA A 95 -5.52 2.34 13.74
N LEU A 96 -4.40 2.08 13.06
CA LEU A 96 -3.77 0.76 13.04
C LEU A 96 -3.21 0.35 14.41
N ASN A 97 -2.58 1.28 15.13
CA ASN A 97 -2.09 1.03 16.49
C ASN A 97 -3.24 0.74 17.46
N GLU A 98 -4.34 1.49 17.37
CA GLU A 98 -5.55 1.25 18.17
C GLU A 98 -6.25 -0.06 17.79
N THR A 99 -6.20 -0.45 16.52
CA THR A 99 -6.70 -1.76 16.07
C THR A 99 -5.85 -2.90 16.63
N GLY A 100 -4.54 -2.78 16.57
CA GLY A 100 -3.60 -3.81 17.02
C GLY A 100 -3.49 -5.00 16.06
N GLN A 101 -2.35 -5.69 16.11
CA GLN A 101 -2.04 -6.82 15.22
C GLN A 101 -2.98 -8.02 15.44
N GLU A 102 -3.47 -8.22 16.66
CA GLU A 102 -4.37 -9.32 17.00
C GLU A 102 -5.76 -9.19 16.34
N TYR A 103 -6.22 -7.96 16.11
CA TYR A 103 -7.58 -7.69 15.62
C TYR A 103 -7.63 -7.20 14.17
N ILE A 104 -6.48 -7.14 13.47
CA ILE A 104 -6.45 -6.72 12.08
C ILE A 104 -7.08 -7.78 11.17
N ASN A 105 -8.04 -7.37 10.36
CA ASN A 105 -8.70 -8.14 9.31
C ASN A 105 -9.29 -7.15 8.29
N LEU A 106 -9.91 -7.64 7.21
CA LEU A 106 -10.44 -6.76 6.16
C LEU A 106 -11.48 -5.76 6.69
N ASN A 107 -12.33 -6.15 7.64
CA ASN A 107 -13.33 -5.26 8.23
C ASN A 107 -12.69 -4.17 9.10
N THR A 108 -11.73 -4.51 9.96
CA THR A 108 -11.02 -3.50 10.77
C THR A 108 -10.13 -2.62 9.91
N LEU A 109 -9.53 -3.15 8.83
CA LEU A 109 -8.81 -2.35 7.84
C LEU A 109 -9.73 -1.37 7.08
N TYR A 110 -10.97 -1.78 6.76
CA TYR A 110 -11.97 -0.86 6.20
C TYR A 110 -12.29 0.30 7.15
N LYS A 111 -12.36 0.02 8.46
CA LYS A 111 -12.55 1.06 9.48
C LYS A 111 -11.37 2.03 9.52
N VAL A 112 -10.12 1.54 9.45
CA VAL A 112 -8.91 2.38 9.33
C VAL A 112 -9.03 3.32 8.12
N PHE A 113 -9.39 2.79 6.94
CA PHE A 113 -9.62 3.58 5.73
C PHE A 113 -10.85 4.51 5.79
N SER A 114 -11.65 4.43 6.85
CA SER A 114 -12.85 5.26 7.05
C SER A 114 -12.65 6.38 8.07
N VAL A 115 -11.46 6.48 8.69
CA VAL A 115 -11.11 7.55 9.63
C VAL A 115 -10.83 8.84 8.84
N LYS A 116 -11.41 9.99 9.25
CA LYS A 116 -11.02 11.31 8.70
C LYS A 116 -9.64 11.70 9.25
N PRO A 117 -8.70 12.22 8.45
CA PRO A 117 -8.80 12.61 7.04
C PRO A 117 -8.35 11.53 6.03
N VAL A 118 -8.06 10.29 6.46
CA VAL A 118 -7.74 9.17 5.55
C VAL A 118 -8.86 9.00 4.52
N LEU A 119 -10.10 8.94 5.00
CA LEU A 119 -11.30 9.20 4.22
C LEU A 119 -11.52 10.72 4.11
N ASN A 120 -11.63 11.23 2.88
CA ASN A 120 -11.88 12.64 2.63
C ASN A 120 -12.69 12.83 1.34
N LYS A 121 -13.04 14.07 1.01
CA LYS A 121 -13.90 14.43 -0.13
C LYS A 121 -13.36 14.01 -1.51
N LEU A 122 -12.07 13.68 -1.61
CA LEU A 122 -11.44 13.20 -2.85
C LEU A 122 -11.43 11.67 -2.94
N THR A 123 -11.80 10.94 -1.88
CA THR A 123 -11.86 9.49 -1.90
C THR A 123 -12.97 9.01 -2.84
N ILE A 124 -12.61 8.30 -3.90
CA ILE A 124 -13.55 7.73 -4.88
C ILE A 124 -14.04 6.35 -4.45
N TYR A 125 -13.12 5.48 -4.03
CA TYR A 125 -13.43 4.11 -3.60
C TYR A 125 -12.42 3.62 -2.54
N THR A 126 -12.75 2.52 -1.88
CA THR A 126 -11.87 1.77 -0.98
C THR A 126 -11.85 0.31 -1.40
N THR A 127 -10.66 -0.24 -1.61
CA THR A 127 -10.46 -1.65 -1.95
C THR A 127 -9.82 -2.39 -0.79
N LEU A 128 -10.31 -3.59 -0.51
CA LEU A 128 -9.81 -4.52 0.49
C LEU A 128 -9.47 -5.83 -0.22
N MET A 129 -8.33 -6.42 0.10
CA MET A 129 -7.87 -7.66 -0.53
C MET A 129 -6.84 -8.38 0.33
N SER A 130 -6.73 -9.69 0.13
CA SER A 130 -5.68 -10.55 0.68
C SER A 130 -5.34 -11.60 -0.37
N ASN A 131 -4.07 -11.70 -0.77
CA ASN A 131 -3.66 -12.65 -1.82
C ASN A 131 -3.85 -14.11 -1.40
N ALA A 132 -3.85 -14.38 -0.09
CA ALA A 132 -4.14 -15.72 0.45
C ALA A 132 -5.65 -16.07 0.42
N ASP A 133 -6.52 -15.06 0.32
CA ASP A 133 -7.98 -15.20 0.28
C ASP A 133 -8.57 -14.39 -0.90
N PRO A 134 -8.32 -14.77 -2.16
CA PRO A 134 -8.66 -13.97 -3.33
C PRO A 134 -10.16 -13.67 -3.46
N ASP A 135 -11.03 -14.59 -3.02
CA ASP A 135 -12.49 -14.41 -3.05
C ASP A 135 -13.00 -13.27 -2.15
N LYS A 136 -12.16 -12.78 -1.22
CA LYS A 136 -12.49 -11.65 -0.35
C LYS A 136 -12.13 -10.29 -0.95
N TYR A 137 -11.66 -10.23 -2.21
CA TYR A 137 -11.44 -8.97 -2.91
C TYR A 137 -12.74 -8.17 -3.00
N GLN A 138 -12.76 -6.97 -2.43
CA GLN A 138 -13.96 -6.12 -2.40
C GLN A 138 -13.58 -4.65 -2.62
N THR A 139 -14.37 -3.95 -3.44
CA THR A 139 -14.24 -2.51 -3.67
C THR A 139 -15.56 -1.82 -3.36
N PHE A 140 -15.51 -0.78 -2.54
CA PHE A 140 -16.64 0.04 -2.13
C PHE A 140 -16.48 1.45 -2.69
N ILE A 141 -17.44 1.92 -3.49
CA ILE A 141 -17.51 3.34 -3.86
C ILE A 141 -17.76 4.15 -2.59
N ARG A 142 -17.05 5.28 -2.42
CA ARG A 142 -17.18 6.16 -1.26
C ARG A 142 -17.87 7.45 -1.67
N THR A 143 -18.84 7.88 -0.89
CA THR A 143 -19.49 9.20 -0.99
C THR A 143 -19.37 9.94 0.34
N PRO A 144 -18.16 10.40 0.69
CA PRO A 144 -17.92 11.05 1.97
C PRO A 144 -18.53 12.46 2.00
N GLU A 145 -19.24 12.75 3.09
CA GLU A 145 -19.79 14.07 3.43
C GLU A 145 -18.71 15.04 3.95
#